data_AF-A0A6B3GSM3-F1
#
_entry.id   AF-A0A6B3GSM3-F1
#
_cell.length_a   1.000
_cell.length_b   1.000
_cell.length_c   1.000
_cell.angle_alpha   90.00
_cell.angle_beta   90.00
_cell.angle_gamma   90.00
#
_symmetry.space_group_name_H-M   'P 1'
#
loop_
_entity.id
_entity.type
_entity.pdbx_description
1 polymer ?
#
loop_
_entity_poly.entity_id
_entity_poly.type
_entity_poly.pdbx_seq_one_letter_code
_entity_poly.pdbx_strand_id
1 'polypeptide(L)'
;MLTIALQTLRTRFTLFIGTFIALSLGVALIAGTGQVLDATRKQDGPAAAGRYDAADAVVRAPQSYTVTFGSGDGAYDETRTGTRTHRLGEAAEVAGKVAAVDGVARVVVDRSVPAQLLDGADATSVSTARAWPGAELAPYRLRDGRE
;
A
#
# COMPACT_ATOMS: atom_id res chain seq x y z
N MET A 1 42.88 -32.09 1.22
CA MET A 1 41.47 -32.21 0.76
C MET A 1 41.08 -31.04 -0.15
N LEU A 2 41.19 -29.78 0.30
CA LEU A 2 40.87 -28.58 -0.51
C LEU A 2 41.67 -28.48 -1.82
N THR A 3 42.95 -28.86 -1.80
CA THR A 3 43.86 -28.83 -2.95
C THR A 3 43.45 -29.79 -4.07
N ILE A 4 42.94 -30.98 -3.71
CA ILE A 4 42.45 -31.99 -4.67
C ILE A 4 41.17 -31.50 -5.34
N ALA A 5 40.27 -30.89 -4.57
CA ALA A 5 39.06 -30.26 -5.11
C ALA A 5 39.38 -29.13 -6.10
N LEU A 6 40.34 -28.25 -5.78
CA LEU A 6 40.85 -27.18 -6.66
C LEU A 6 41.48 -27.73 -7.95
N GLN A 7 42.22 -28.84 -7.87
CA GLN A 7 42.85 -29.47 -9.03
C GLN A 7 41.80 -30.08 -9.99
N THR A 8 40.73 -30.64 -9.43
CA THR A 8 39.59 -31.21 -10.19
C THR A 8 38.73 -30.10 -10.82
N LEU A 9 38.67 -28.93 -10.18
CA LEU A 9 38.01 -27.74 -10.71
C LEU A 9 38.76 -27.15 -11.92
N ARG A 10 40.11 -27.13 -11.87
CA ARG A 10 40.95 -26.64 -12.97
C ARG A 10 40.83 -27.48 -14.25
N THR A 11 40.65 -28.80 -14.14
CA THR A 11 40.48 -29.66 -15.32
C THR A 11 39.11 -29.52 -15.98
N ARG A 12 38.10 -28.98 -15.27
CA ARG A 12 36.74 -28.74 -15.78
C ARG A 12 36.31 -27.28 -15.65
N PHE A 13 37.25 -26.35 -15.85
CA PHE A 13 37.07 -24.93 -15.60
C PHE A 13 35.88 -24.31 -16.36
N THR A 14 35.64 -24.75 -17.61
CA THR A 14 34.52 -24.30 -18.43
C THR A 14 33.15 -24.67 -17.84
N LEU A 15 33.03 -25.91 -17.33
CA LEU A 15 31.81 -26.38 -16.67
C LEU A 15 31.58 -25.63 -15.35
N PHE A 16 32.64 -25.40 -14.59
CA PHE A 16 32.58 -24.61 -13.35
C PHE A 16 32.11 -23.17 -13.60
N ILE A 17 32.68 -22.49 -14.60
CA ILE A 17 32.25 -21.14 -15.00
C ILE A 17 30.78 -21.15 -15.41
N GLY A 18 30.35 -22.14 -16.20
CA GLY A 18 28.95 -22.26 -16.62
C GLY A 18 27.99 -22.38 -15.44
N THR A 19 28.29 -23.24 -14.46
CA THR A 19 27.46 -23.38 -13.26
C THR A 19 27.49 -22.13 -12.39
N PHE A 20 28.65 -21.48 -12.26
CA PHE A 20 28.79 -20.24 -11.51
C PHE A 20 27.98 -19.09 -12.12
N ILE A 21 28.03 -18.92 -13.44
CA ILE A 21 27.24 -17.92 -14.16
C ILE A 21 25.74 -18.22 -14.01
N ALA A 22 25.33 -19.48 -14.18
CA ALA A 22 23.93 -19.87 -14.04
C ALA A 22 23.39 -19.56 -12.64
N LEU A 23 24.15 -19.90 -11.59
CA LEU A 23 23.79 -19.58 -10.20
C LEU A 23 23.75 -18.07 -9.96
N SER A 24 24.73 -17.33 -10.47
CA SER A 24 24.79 -15.86 -10.33
C SER A 24 23.58 -15.19 -10.97
N LEU A 25 23.19 -15.64 -12.17
CA LEU A 25 22.02 -15.13 -12.88
C LEU A 25 20.72 -15.45 -12.13
N GLY A 26 20.60 -16.66 -11.59
CA GLY A 26 19.45 -17.06 -10.76
C GLY A 26 19.30 -16.20 -9.50
N VAL A 27 20.40 -15.95 -8.79
CA VAL A 27 20.41 -15.07 -7.61
C VAL A 27 20.06 -13.63 -7.99
N ALA A 28 20.62 -13.10 -9.08
CA ALA A 28 20.31 -11.75 -9.56
C ALA A 28 18.83 -11.57 -9.90
N LEU A 29 18.20 -12.60 -10.48
CA LEU A 29 16.78 -12.58 -10.86
C LEU A 29 15.87 -12.60 -9.61
N ILE A 30 16.21 -13.40 -8.60
CA ILE A 30 15.52 -13.43 -7.31
C ILE A 30 15.69 -12.10 -6.57
N ALA A 31 16.91 -11.55 -6.53
CA ALA A 31 17.18 -10.26 -5.89
C ALA A 31 16.43 -9.11 -6.59
N GLY A 32 16.42 -9.11 -7.93
CA GLY A 32 15.70 -8.12 -8.73
C GLY A 32 14.19 -8.13 -8.48
N THR A 33 13.57 -9.31 -8.42
CA THR A 33 12.14 -9.41 -8.08
C THR A 33 11.87 -8.94 -6.64
N GLY A 34 12.76 -9.23 -5.70
CA GLY A 34 12.71 -8.71 -4.33
C GLY A 34 12.78 -7.18 -4.27
N GLN A 35 13.67 -6.55 -5.06
CA GLN A 35 13.76 -5.09 -5.14
C GLN A 35 12.51 -4.46 -5.73
N VAL A 36 11.90 -5.07 -6.76
CA VAL A 36 10.63 -4.59 -7.33
C VAL A 36 9.50 -4.66 -6.29
N LEU A 37 9.41 -5.75 -5.53
CA LEU A 37 8.45 -5.90 -4.44
C LEU A 37 8.67 -4.90 -3.30
N ASP A 38 9.92 -4.58 -2.97
CA ASP A 38 10.25 -3.57 -1.97
C ASP A 38 9.93 -2.15 -2.48
N ALA A 39 10.18 -1.88 -3.76
CA ALA A 39 9.84 -0.62 -4.40
C ALA A 39 8.32 -0.39 -4.44
N THR A 40 7.52 -1.41 -4.76
CA THR A 40 6.05 -1.29 -4.76
C THR A 40 5.50 -1.08 -3.35
N ARG A 41 6.06 -1.74 -2.33
CA ARG A 41 5.71 -1.46 -0.92
C ARG A 41 6.03 -0.04 -0.49
N LYS A 42 7.12 0.54 -0.99
CA LYS A 42 7.52 1.93 -0.72
C LYS A 42 6.73 2.94 -1.54
N GLN A 43 6.05 2.51 -2.61
CA GLN A 43 5.24 3.37 -3.49
C GLN A 43 3.89 3.75 -2.89
N ASP A 44 3.48 3.18 -1.75
CA ASP A 44 2.30 3.61 -0.98
C ASP A 44 2.44 5.03 -0.36
N GLY A 45 3.37 5.84 -0.87
CA GLY A 45 3.70 7.18 -0.41
C GLY A 45 4.72 7.16 0.73
N PRO A 46 5.36 8.30 1.05
CA PRO A 46 6.14 8.42 2.29
C PRO A 46 5.22 7.93 3.41
N ALA A 47 5.68 6.95 4.22
CA ALA A 47 4.95 6.37 5.33
C ALA A 47 4.17 7.49 6.03
N ALA A 48 2.90 7.63 5.65
CA ALA A 48 2.21 8.88 5.87
C ALA A 48 1.95 8.90 7.35
N ALA A 49 2.76 9.71 8.07
CA ALA A 49 2.55 10.22 9.40
C ALA A 49 1.22 9.69 9.96
N GLY A 50 1.29 8.56 10.67
CA GLY A 50 0.20 7.58 10.71
C GLY A 50 -1.14 8.23 11.00
N ARG A 51 -1.90 8.41 9.92
CA ARG A 51 -2.97 9.42 9.88
C ARG A 51 -4.14 9.07 10.79
N TYR A 52 -4.24 7.80 11.12
CA TYR A 52 -5.23 7.25 12.04
C TYR A 52 -4.56 6.67 13.29
N ASP A 53 -3.30 7.05 13.59
CA ASP A 53 -2.57 6.51 14.75
C ASP A 53 -3.22 6.90 16.09
N ALA A 54 -4.02 7.96 16.11
CA ALA A 54 -4.82 8.32 17.27
C ALA A 54 -6.18 7.61 17.32
N ALA A 55 -6.53 6.80 16.31
CA ALA A 55 -7.78 6.05 16.25
C ALA A 55 -7.57 4.60 16.71
N ASP A 56 -8.39 4.13 17.65
CA ASP A 56 -8.35 2.75 18.12
C ASP A 56 -8.80 1.74 17.05
N ALA A 57 -9.69 2.17 16.14
CA ALA A 57 -10.20 1.36 15.05
C ALA A 57 -10.54 2.22 13.84
N VAL A 58 -10.36 1.65 12.64
CA VAL A 58 -10.70 2.29 11.36
C VAL A 58 -11.69 1.42 10.60
N VAL A 59 -12.87 1.96 10.32
CA VAL A 59 -13.89 1.33 9.48
C VAL A 59 -13.74 1.82 8.04
N ARG A 60 -13.56 0.90 7.10
CA ARG A 60 -13.36 1.20 5.67
C ARG A 60 -14.27 0.36 4.79
N ALA A 61 -14.60 0.87 3.61
CA ALA A 61 -15.29 0.10 2.59
C ALA A 61 -14.41 -1.09 2.14
N PRO A 62 -15.02 -2.19 1.66
CA PRO A 62 -14.28 -3.26 0.99
C PRO A 62 -13.42 -2.67 -0.13
N GLN A 63 -12.13 -3.01 -0.12
CA GLN A 63 -11.18 -2.60 -1.17
C GLN A 63 -11.01 -3.70 -2.23
N SER A 64 -11.94 -4.66 -2.28
CA SER A 64 -12.00 -5.70 -3.29
C SER A 64 -13.37 -5.68 -3.94
N TYR A 65 -13.41 -5.94 -5.24
CA TYR A 65 -14.64 -6.09 -6.00
C TYR A 65 -14.56 -7.35 -6.85
N THR A 66 -15.69 -8.02 -7.00
CA THR A 66 -15.82 -9.20 -7.85
C THR A 66 -16.32 -8.77 -9.22
N VAL A 67 -15.62 -9.17 -10.27
CA VAL A 67 -16.03 -8.95 -11.66
C VAL A 67 -16.30 -10.30 -12.30
N THR A 68 -17.48 -10.45 -12.88
CA THR A 68 -17.80 -11.60 -13.74
C THR A 68 -17.24 -11.36 -15.13
N PHE A 69 -16.41 -12.28 -15.60
CA PHE A 69 -15.85 -12.29 -16.94
C PHE A 69 -16.54 -13.34 -17.81
N GLY A 70 -16.81 -13.00 -19.07
CA GLY A 70 -17.46 -13.88 -20.04
C GLY A 70 -19.00 -13.82 -20.02
N SER A 71 -19.63 -14.70 -20.78
CA SER A 71 -21.09 -14.86 -20.85
C SER A 71 -21.48 -16.32 -21.09
N GLY A 72 -22.68 -16.71 -20.64
CA GLY A 72 -23.16 -18.11 -20.71
C GLY A 72 -22.41 -19.05 -19.75
N ASP A 73 -22.32 -20.34 -20.12
CA ASP A 73 -21.73 -21.39 -19.26
C ASP A 73 -20.22 -21.24 -19.01
N GLY A 74 -19.55 -20.34 -19.74
CA GLY A 74 -18.13 -20.02 -19.56
C GLY A 74 -17.86 -18.81 -18.66
N ALA A 75 -18.90 -18.23 -18.06
CA ALA A 75 -18.74 -17.09 -17.16
C ALA A 75 -18.03 -17.53 -15.86
N TYR A 76 -17.05 -16.74 -15.42
CA TYR A 76 -16.37 -16.94 -14.15
C TYR A 76 -16.19 -15.63 -13.40
N ASP A 77 -16.20 -15.73 -12.07
CA ASP A 77 -16.00 -14.59 -11.20
C ASP A 77 -14.53 -14.48 -10.80
N GLU A 78 -13.97 -13.27 -10.93
CA GLU A 78 -12.64 -12.96 -10.44
C GLU A 78 -12.73 -11.83 -9.40
N THR A 79 -12.19 -12.08 -8.21
CA THR A 79 -12.07 -11.05 -7.17
C THR A 79 -10.79 -10.26 -7.41
N ARG A 80 -10.92 -8.96 -7.61
CA ARG A 80 -9.77 -8.05 -7.77
C ARG A 80 -9.70 -7.07 -6.61
N THR A 81 -8.47 -6.72 -6.23
CA THR A 81 -8.24 -5.61 -5.29
C THR A 81 -8.32 -4.31 -6.06
N GLY A 82 -9.11 -3.36 -5.55
CA GLY A 82 -9.27 -2.06 -6.15
C GLY A 82 -8.01 -1.22 -6.02
N THR A 83 -7.60 -0.64 -7.14
CA THR A 83 -6.48 0.31 -7.23
C THR A 83 -6.85 1.71 -6.75
N ARG A 84 -8.15 2.00 -6.57
CA ARG A 84 -8.64 3.25 -5.98
C ARG A 84 -9.32 2.98 -4.66
N THR A 85 -9.10 3.88 -3.70
CA THR A 85 -9.75 3.81 -2.41
C THR A 85 -11.26 3.92 -2.58
N HIS A 86 -11.98 2.84 -2.29
CA HIS A 86 -13.44 2.86 -2.35
C HIS A 86 -13.98 3.63 -1.15
N ARG A 87 -14.92 4.56 -1.40
CA ARG A 87 -15.56 5.33 -0.33
C ARG A 87 -16.64 4.49 0.33
N LEU A 88 -16.82 4.69 1.62
CA LEU A 88 -17.96 4.14 2.34
C LEU A 88 -19.23 4.83 1.84
N GLY A 89 -20.10 4.09 1.16
CA GLY A 89 -21.46 4.55 0.87
C GLY A 89 -22.18 4.83 2.19
N GLU A 90 -23.04 5.86 2.20
CA GLU A 90 -23.87 6.20 3.36
C GLU A 90 -23.08 6.33 4.68
N ALA A 91 -21.90 6.96 4.61
CA ALA A 91 -20.98 7.04 5.75
C ALA A 91 -21.61 7.58 7.05
N ALA A 92 -22.63 8.43 6.95
CA ALA A 92 -23.38 8.92 8.11
C ALA A 92 -24.21 7.83 8.78
N GLU A 93 -24.84 6.94 8.02
CA GLU A 93 -25.60 5.81 8.55
C GLU A 93 -24.67 4.81 9.23
N VAL A 94 -23.56 4.46 8.57
CA VAL A 94 -22.58 3.55 9.18
C VAL A 94 -21.98 4.16 10.45
N ALA A 95 -21.69 5.45 10.46
CA ALA A 95 -21.24 6.14 11.67
C ALA A 95 -22.27 6.04 12.80
N GLY A 96 -23.56 6.17 12.50
CA GLY A 96 -24.64 5.98 13.48
C GLY A 96 -24.67 4.55 14.04
N LYS A 97 -24.51 3.53 13.19
CA LYS A 97 -24.43 2.13 13.61
C LYS A 97 -23.21 1.86 14.49
N VAL A 98 -22.05 2.40 14.14
CA VAL A 98 -20.82 2.27 14.93
C VAL A 98 -20.96 3.00 16.27
N ALA A 99 -21.56 4.19 16.29
CA ALA A 99 -21.77 4.95 17.53
C ALA A 99 -22.74 4.26 18.50
N ALA A 100 -23.59 3.36 18.02
CA ALA A 100 -24.51 2.58 18.84
C ALA A 100 -23.87 1.34 19.47
N VAL A 101 -22.61 1.01 19.16
CA VAL A 101 -21.89 -0.12 19.75
C VAL A 101 -21.40 0.25 21.15
N ASP A 102 -21.68 -0.61 22.13
CA ASP A 102 -21.23 -0.42 23.51
C ASP A 102 -19.70 -0.28 23.58
N GLY A 103 -19.23 0.76 24.26
CA GLY A 103 -17.81 1.07 24.41
C GLY A 103 -17.23 2.02 23.36
N VAL A 104 -18.00 2.42 22.34
CA VAL A 104 -17.57 3.44 21.39
C VAL A 104 -17.74 4.83 22.00
N ALA A 105 -16.62 5.48 22.33
CA ALA A 105 -16.62 6.82 22.90
C ALA A 105 -16.91 7.91 21.86
N ARG A 106 -16.42 7.73 20.62
CA ARG A 106 -16.54 8.72 19.57
C ARG A 106 -16.39 8.11 18.18
N VAL A 107 -17.13 8.66 17.22
CA VAL A 107 -17.04 8.31 15.80
C VAL A 107 -16.78 9.57 14.98
N VAL A 108 -15.82 9.47 14.05
CA VAL A 108 -15.43 10.57 13.17
C VAL A 108 -15.54 10.10 11.73
N VAL A 109 -16.34 10.80 10.94
CA VAL A 109 -16.43 10.53 9.50
C VAL A 109 -15.31 11.29 8.79
N ASP A 110 -14.24 10.60 8.40
CA ASP A 110 -13.19 11.21 7.57
C ASP A 110 -13.70 11.44 6.15
N ARG A 111 -13.71 12.71 5.71
CA ARG A 111 -14.04 13.09 4.34
C ARG A 111 -12.87 13.83 3.73
N SER A 112 -12.35 13.25 2.65
CA SER A 112 -11.30 13.83 1.83
C SER A 112 -11.82 14.22 0.45
N VAL A 113 -11.55 15.44 0.03
CA VAL A 113 -11.89 15.96 -1.29
C VAL A 113 -10.59 16.32 -2.02
N PRO A 114 -10.42 15.97 -3.30
CA PRO A 114 -9.28 16.44 -4.06
C PRO A 114 -9.25 17.97 -4.04
N ALA A 115 -8.09 18.53 -3.76
CA ALA A 115 -7.87 19.97 -3.77
C ALA A 115 -6.60 20.26 -4.55
N GLN A 116 -6.55 21.43 -5.19
CA GLN A 116 -5.35 21.89 -5.85
C GLN A 116 -4.98 23.23 -5.27
N LEU A 117 -3.72 23.38 -4.89
CA LEU A 117 -3.19 24.66 -4.48
C LEU A 117 -2.93 25.48 -5.74
N LEU A 118 -3.44 26.71 -5.80
CA LEU A 118 -3.34 27.55 -7.00
C LEU A 118 -2.01 28.33 -7.06
N ASP A 119 -1.28 28.41 -5.95
CA ASP A 119 -0.03 29.17 -5.82
C ASP A 119 0.94 28.48 -4.83
N GLY A 120 2.23 28.76 -4.92
CA GLY A 120 3.30 28.17 -4.09
C GLY A 120 4.08 27.04 -4.77
N ALA A 121 5.17 26.60 -4.11
CA ALA A 121 6.10 25.59 -4.65
C ALA A 121 5.42 24.25 -5.01
N ASP A 122 4.27 23.98 -4.39
CA ASP A 122 3.48 22.75 -4.55
C ASP A 122 2.21 22.94 -5.39
N ALA A 123 2.05 24.04 -6.14
CA ALA A 123 0.84 24.36 -6.91
C ALA A 123 0.46 23.31 -7.98
N THR A 124 1.41 22.48 -8.39
CA THR A 124 1.20 21.36 -9.32
C THR A 124 0.97 20.01 -8.63
N SER A 125 1.08 19.96 -7.30
CA SER A 125 0.86 18.73 -6.54
C SER A 125 -0.63 18.45 -6.33
N VAL A 126 -1.01 17.17 -6.38
CA VAL A 126 -2.36 16.74 -6.00
C VAL A 126 -2.48 16.89 -4.49
N SER A 127 -3.17 17.92 -4.04
CA SER A 127 -3.49 18.13 -2.63
C SER A 127 -4.83 17.48 -2.29
N THR A 128 -5.09 17.29 -0.99
CA THR A 128 -6.33 16.70 -0.50
C THR A 128 -6.87 17.57 0.64
N ALA A 129 -7.99 18.23 0.40
CA ALA A 129 -8.73 18.95 1.44
C ALA A 129 -9.47 17.97 2.33
N ARG A 130 -9.54 18.29 3.63
CA ARG A 130 -10.18 17.46 4.66
C ARG A 130 -10.99 18.32 5.61
N ALA A 131 -12.00 17.69 6.19
CA ALA A 131 -12.79 18.32 7.22
C ALA A 131 -12.00 18.44 8.54
N TRP A 132 -12.20 19.54 9.26
CA TRP A 132 -11.55 19.82 10.54
C TRP A 132 -11.73 18.72 11.61
N PRO A 133 -12.89 18.05 11.74
CA PRO A 133 -13.05 16.95 12.70
C PRO A 133 -12.04 15.82 12.50
N GLY A 134 -11.52 15.61 11.29
CA GLY A 134 -10.51 14.59 11.02
C GLY A 134 -9.12 14.91 11.59
N ALA A 135 -8.90 16.11 12.13
CA ALA A 135 -7.61 16.50 12.71
C ALA A 135 -7.23 15.67 13.94
N GLU A 136 -8.22 15.23 14.73
CA GLU A 136 -7.99 14.42 15.94
C GLU A 136 -7.63 12.96 15.66
N LEU A 137 -7.85 12.49 14.45
CA LEU A 137 -7.46 11.14 14.03
C LEU A 137 -5.95 11.03 13.86
N ALA A 138 -5.30 12.16 13.59
CA ALA A 138 -3.86 12.22 13.47
C ALA A 138 -3.21 12.45 14.85
N PRO A 139 -2.02 11.91 15.11
CA PRO A 139 -1.31 12.07 16.39
C PRO A 139 -0.76 13.49 16.61
N TYR A 140 -1.01 14.43 15.68
CA TYR A 140 -0.49 15.79 15.70
C TYR A 140 -1.50 16.75 16.29
N ARG A 141 -1.07 17.60 17.24
CA ARG A 141 -1.86 18.73 17.74
C ARG A 141 -1.37 20.02 17.09
N LEU A 142 -2.30 20.80 16.53
CA LEU A 142 -2.03 22.17 16.11
C LEU A 142 -1.76 23.00 17.38
N ARG A 143 -0.52 23.45 17.57
CA ARG A 143 -0.12 24.25 18.74
C ARG A 143 -0.38 25.74 18.54
N ASP A 144 -0.17 26.21 17.31
CA ASP A 144 -0.42 27.58 16.87
C ASP A 144 -0.89 27.56 15.41
N GLY A 145 -1.70 28.53 15.03
CA GLY A 145 -2.16 28.76 13.65
C GLY A 145 -2.72 30.17 13.49
N ARG A 146 -2.55 30.75 12.31
CA ARG A 146 -3.17 32.02 11.91
C ARG A 146 -3.86 31.79 10.57
N GLU A 147 -5.00 32.44 10.39
CA GLU A 147 -5.76 32.43 9.14
C GLU A 147 -5.08 33.27 8.05
#